data_AF-A0A6L7NB58-F1
#
_entry.id   AF-A0A6L7NB58-F1
#
_cell.length_a   1.000
_cell.length_b   1.000
_cell.length_c   1.000
_cell.angle_alpha   90.00
_cell.angle_beta   90.00
_cell.angle_gamma   90.00
#
_symmetry.space_group_name_H-M   'P 1'
#
loop_
_entity.id
_entity.type
_entity.pdbx_description
1 polymer ?
#
loop_
_entity_poly.entity_id
_entity_poly.type
_entity_poly.pdbx_seq_one_letter_code
_entity_poly.pdbx_strand_id
1 'polypeptide(L)'
;MPTARGPMDVKIEAESPFLERDGLKLNRNVVRKVFSGDMVGSSEAQMIAALTATPGSAGYVAIEHFSGSVGGRSGSFVLQHRGVMNRGDALLEVTIVPDSGTGELAGISGTLEIHNEEGQHSYVLDYELA
;
A
#
# COMPACT_ATOMS: atom_id res chain seq x y z
N MET A 1 -3.29 20.79 -3.35
CA MET A 1 -3.53 19.34 -3.50
C MET A 1 -4.60 18.95 -2.51
N PRO A 2 -5.75 18.44 -2.97
CA PRO A 2 -6.71 17.77 -2.09
C PRO A 2 -6.04 16.66 -1.28
N THR A 3 -6.54 16.45 -0.06
CA THR A 3 -6.13 15.35 0.82
C THR A 3 -7.35 14.51 1.16
N ALA A 4 -7.25 13.19 0.99
CA ALA A 4 -8.26 12.22 1.41
C ALA A 4 -7.73 11.42 2.60
N ARG A 5 -8.56 11.20 3.63
CA ARG A 5 -8.18 10.50 4.86
C ARG A 5 -9.23 9.49 5.30
N GLY A 6 -8.77 8.47 6.01
CA GLY A 6 -9.68 7.56 6.67
C GLY A 6 -9.00 6.31 7.21
N PRO A 7 -9.77 5.45 7.89
CA PRO A 7 -9.30 4.15 8.32
C PRO A 7 -9.23 3.18 7.14
N MET A 8 -8.39 2.16 7.28
CA MET A 8 -8.41 0.99 6.40
C MET A 8 -8.25 -0.29 7.21
N ASP A 9 -8.95 -1.34 6.80
CA ASP A 9 -8.71 -2.69 7.29
C ASP A 9 -7.69 -3.38 6.39
N VAL A 10 -6.80 -4.19 6.97
CA VAL A 10 -5.73 -4.88 6.24
C VAL A 10 -5.76 -6.37 6.57
N LYS A 11 -5.82 -7.21 5.53
CA LYS A 11 -5.67 -8.67 5.64
C LYS A 11 -4.48 -9.11 4.80
N ILE A 12 -3.58 -9.89 5.40
CA ILE A 12 -2.39 -10.43 4.74
C ILE A 12 -2.53 -11.94 4.62
N GLU A 13 -2.35 -12.46 3.41
CA GLU A 13 -2.24 -13.88 3.10
C GLU A 13 -0.81 -14.15 2.66
N ALA A 14 -0.03 -14.74 3.56
CA ALA A 14 1.38 -15.05 3.31
C ALA A 14 1.53 -16.39 2.60
N GLU A 15 2.30 -16.42 1.51
CA GLU A 15 2.78 -17.66 0.92
C GLU A 15 4.01 -18.17 1.66
N SER A 16 4.31 -19.47 1.50
CA SER A 16 5.59 -20.03 1.91
C SER A 16 6.75 -19.25 1.29
N PRO A 17 7.85 -19.00 2.03
CA PRO A 17 9.04 -18.38 1.47
C PRO A 17 9.55 -19.16 0.26
N PHE A 18 9.85 -18.46 -0.83
CA PHE A 18 10.49 -19.05 -2.00
C PHE A 18 12.03 -19.07 -1.87
N LEU A 19 12.57 -18.40 -0.84
CA LEU A 19 13.95 -18.53 -0.40
C LEU A 19 14.02 -18.43 1.13
N GLU A 20 14.73 -19.36 1.74
CA GLU A 20 15.07 -19.33 3.17
C GLU A 20 16.50 -19.83 3.35
N ARG A 21 17.41 -18.94 3.78
CA ARG A 21 18.85 -19.23 3.99
C ARG A 21 19.41 -18.34 5.09
N ASP A 22 20.14 -18.90 6.04
CA ASP A 22 20.88 -18.14 7.08
C ASP A 22 20.02 -17.08 7.81
N GLY A 23 18.74 -17.37 8.03
CA GLY A 23 17.78 -16.45 8.65
C GLY A 23 17.19 -15.37 7.73
N LEU A 24 17.64 -15.27 6.47
CA LEU A 24 16.98 -14.49 5.42
C LEU A 24 15.78 -15.27 4.86
N LYS A 25 14.63 -14.61 4.75
CA LYS A 25 13.42 -15.12 4.10
C LYS A 25 12.96 -14.19 3.01
N LEU A 26 12.68 -14.73 1.82
CA LEU A 26 11.98 -14.01 0.75
C LEU A 26 10.63 -14.70 0.50
N ASN A 27 9.54 -13.95 0.58
CA ASN A 27 8.19 -14.47 0.41
C ASN A 27 7.30 -13.56 -0.42
N ARG A 28 6.25 -14.16 -1.00
CA ARG A 28 5.13 -13.46 -1.62
C ARG A 28 3.98 -13.37 -0.64
N ASN A 29 3.22 -12.29 -0.71
CA ASN A 29 2.01 -12.11 0.07
C ASN A 29 0.96 -11.44 -0.81
N VAL A 30 -0.29 -11.86 -0.62
CA VAL A 30 -1.44 -11.12 -1.12
C VAL A 30 -1.98 -10.28 0.04
N VAL A 31 -2.05 -8.96 -0.15
CA VAL A 31 -2.57 -8.03 0.85
C VAL A 31 -3.88 -7.46 0.33
N ARG A 32 -4.95 -7.61 1.10
CA ARG A 32 -6.25 -7.03 0.77
C ARG A 32 -6.59 -5.94 1.76
N LYS A 33 -7.11 -4.83 1.24
CA LYS A 33 -7.51 -3.69 2.07
C LYS A 33 -8.94 -3.28 1.79
N VAL A 34 -9.61 -2.76 2.82
CA VAL A 34 -10.91 -2.11 2.70
C VAL A 34 -10.75 -0.70 3.24
N PHE A 35 -11.09 0.29 2.42
CA PHE A 35 -10.96 1.72 2.73
C PHE A 35 -12.33 2.29 3.09
N SER A 36 -12.35 3.16 4.10
CA SER A 36 -13.52 3.97 4.47
C SER A 36 -13.10 5.43 4.70
N GLY A 37 -14.07 6.33 4.80
CA GLY A 37 -13.83 7.77 4.90
C GLY A 37 -13.86 8.43 3.52
N ASP A 38 -12.85 9.26 3.22
CA ASP A 38 -12.81 10.00 1.95
C ASP A 38 -12.51 9.09 0.75
N MET A 39 -11.81 7.99 0.96
CA MET A 39 -11.75 6.84 0.05
C MET A 39 -12.68 5.74 0.53
N VAL A 40 -13.53 5.24 -0.35
CA VAL A 40 -14.43 4.11 -0.09
C VAL A 40 -14.22 3.05 -1.15
N GLY A 41 -13.81 1.85 -0.76
CA GLY A 41 -13.54 0.78 -1.72
C GLY A 41 -12.66 -0.31 -1.16
N SER A 42 -12.08 -1.09 -2.05
CA SER A 42 -11.14 -2.15 -1.69
C SER A 42 -9.93 -2.15 -2.60
N SER A 43 -8.86 -2.78 -2.14
CA SER A 43 -7.69 -3.05 -2.96
C SER A 43 -7.13 -4.45 -2.74
N GLU A 44 -6.37 -4.91 -3.73
CA GLU A 44 -5.52 -6.09 -3.61
C GLU A 44 -4.11 -5.74 -4.07
N ALA A 45 -3.12 -6.10 -3.26
CA ALA A 45 -1.71 -5.92 -3.55
C ALA A 45 -0.98 -7.26 -3.65
N GLN A 46 -0.12 -7.37 -4.65
CA GLN A 46 0.86 -8.44 -4.78
C GLN A 46 2.18 -7.93 -4.21
N MET A 47 2.61 -8.48 -3.07
CA MET A 47 3.78 -8.02 -2.32
C MET A 47 4.90 -9.06 -2.33
N ILE A 48 6.13 -8.62 -2.57
CA ILE A 48 7.34 -9.41 -2.32
C ILE A 48 8.08 -8.78 -1.15
N ALA A 49 8.37 -9.58 -0.13
CA ALA A 49 9.06 -9.14 1.07
C ALA A 49 10.36 -9.91 1.29
N ALA A 50 11.32 -9.22 1.90
CA ALA A 50 12.58 -9.74 2.40
C ALA A 50 12.64 -9.48 3.90
N LEU A 51 12.68 -10.54 4.70
CA LEU A 51 12.91 -10.47 6.14
C LEU A 51 14.33 -10.95 6.41
N THR A 52 15.14 -10.12 7.05
CA THR A 52 16.53 -10.47 7.34
C THR A 52 16.67 -11.13 8.71
N ALA A 53 17.82 -11.76 8.96
CA ALA A 53 18.17 -12.28 10.28
C ALA A 53 18.35 -11.17 11.34
N THR A 54 18.49 -9.90 10.94
CA THR A 54 18.65 -8.77 11.86
C THR A 54 17.26 -8.24 12.25
N PRO A 55 16.89 -8.24 13.55
CA PRO A 55 15.61 -7.71 14.00
C PRO A 55 15.38 -6.27 13.53
N GLY A 56 14.16 -5.98 13.12
CA GLY A 56 13.78 -4.66 12.58
C GLY A 56 14.45 -4.31 11.25
N SER A 57 15.06 -5.27 10.54
CA SER A 57 15.61 -5.05 9.19
C SER A 57 14.88 -5.90 8.16
N ALA A 58 14.25 -5.24 7.20
CA ALA A 58 13.41 -5.86 6.19
C ALA A 58 13.29 -4.94 4.95
N GLY A 59 12.77 -5.48 3.87
CA GLY A 59 12.37 -4.69 2.70
C GLY A 59 11.15 -5.30 2.04
N TYR A 60 10.37 -4.48 1.35
CA TYR A 60 9.29 -4.98 0.51
C TYR A 60 9.00 -4.05 -0.67
N VAL A 61 8.40 -4.65 -1.70
CA VAL A 61 7.77 -3.94 -2.81
C VAL A 61 6.39 -4.53 -3.05
N ALA A 62 5.45 -3.71 -3.51
CA ALA A 62 4.13 -4.17 -3.87
C ALA A 62 3.53 -3.33 -5.00
N ILE A 63 2.68 -3.97 -5.80
CA ILE A 63 1.77 -3.31 -6.73
C ILE A 63 0.36 -3.61 -6.25
N GLU A 64 -0.42 -2.56 -6.02
CA GLU A 64 -1.74 -2.60 -5.42
C GLU A 64 -2.76 -1.97 -6.36
N HIS A 65 -3.85 -2.69 -6.67
CA HIS A 65 -4.95 -2.15 -7.46
C HIS A 65 -6.11 -1.77 -6.54
N PHE A 66 -6.42 -0.48 -6.45
CA PHE A 66 -7.56 0.06 -5.73
C PHE A 66 -8.77 0.21 -6.67
N SER A 67 -9.95 -0.14 -6.19
CA SER A 67 -11.23 0.07 -6.87
C SER A 67 -12.25 0.64 -5.88
N GLY A 68 -12.85 1.78 -6.21
CA GLY A 68 -13.75 2.47 -5.30
C GLY A 68 -14.02 3.92 -5.70
N SER A 69 -14.15 4.78 -4.70
CA SER A 69 -14.26 6.22 -4.89
C SER A 69 -13.27 7.00 -4.02
N VAL A 70 -12.87 8.18 -4.49
CA VAL A 70 -12.04 9.15 -3.76
C VAL A 70 -12.74 10.51 -3.84
N GLY A 71 -13.09 11.09 -2.69
CA GLY A 71 -13.84 12.35 -2.64
C GLY A 71 -15.16 12.29 -3.42
N GLY A 72 -15.81 11.12 -3.43
CA GLY A 72 -17.06 10.87 -4.16
C GLY A 72 -16.92 10.54 -5.65
N ARG A 73 -15.72 10.61 -6.23
CA ARG A 73 -15.46 10.26 -7.65
C ARG A 73 -15.11 8.80 -7.79
N SER A 74 -15.81 8.07 -8.65
CA SER A 74 -15.68 6.62 -8.79
C SER A 74 -14.69 6.20 -9.88
N GLY A 75 -13.88 5.19 -9.57
CA GLY A 75 -12.90 4.66 -10.51
C GLY A 75 -11.96 3.64 -9.87
N SER A 76 -10.83 3.42 -10.52
CA SER A 76 -9.73 2.62 -10.00
C SER A 76 -8.40 3.28 -10.29
N PHE A 77 -7.35 2.87 -9.59
CA PHE A 77 -5.95 3.23 -9.91
C PHE A 77 -5.00 2.21 -9.27
N VAL A 78 -3.73 2.29 -9.64
CA VAL A 78 -2.68 1.41 -9.12
C VAL A 78 -1.74 2.20 -8.21
N LEU A 79 -1.41 1.65 -7.05
CA LEU A 79 -0.39 2.14 -6.13
C LEU A 79 0.86 1.25 -6.24
N GLN A 80 2.04 1.88 -6.21
CA GLN A 80 3.32 1.20 -6.09
C GLN A 80 3.92 1.50 -4.72
N HIS A 81 4.40 0.46 -4.04
CA HIS A 81 5.03 0.54 -2.74
C HIS A 81 6.53 0.27 -2.81
N ARG A 82 7.31 1.05 -2.06
CA ARG A 82 8.70 0.78 -1.73
C ARG A 82 8.90 0.94 -0.23
N GLY A 83 9.12 -0.18 0.46
CA GLY A 83 9.38 -0.19 1.90
C GLY A 83 10.76 -0.71 2.24
N VAL A 84 11.47 -0.01 3.13
CA VAL A 84 12.73 -0.47 3.73
C VAL A 84 12.67 -0.21 5.22
N MET A 85 13.08 -1.20 6.01
CA MET A 85 13.28 -1.08 7.44
C MET A 85 14.76 -1.30 7.74
N ASN A 86 15.39 -0.34 8.41
CA ASN A 86 16.77 -0.40 8.84
C ASN A 86 16.81 -0.39 10.37
N ARG A 87 16.86 -1.57 10.98
CA ARG A 87 16.96 -1.74 12.45
C ARG A 87 15.92 -0.93 13.23
N GLY A 88 14.68 -0.90 12.73
CA GLY A 88 13.57 -0.13 13.31
C GLY A 88 13.30 1.22 12.62
N ASP A 89 14.26 1.77 11.88
CA ASP A 89 14.02 2.99 11.08
C ASP A 89 13.28 2.62 9.80
N ALA A 90 12.01 3.00 9.71
CA ALA A 90 11.16 2.69 8.57
C ALA A 90 11.15 3.83 7.54
N LEU A 91 11.32 3.47 6.27
CA LEU A 91 11.01 4.30 5.12
C LEU A 91 9.93 3.61 4.30
N LEU A 92 8.86 4.33 3.99
CA LEU A 92 7.80 3.86 3.13
C LEU A 92 7.41 4.96 2.13
N GLU A 93 7.51 4.62 0.86
CA GLU A 93 7.01 5.44 -0.24
C GLU A 93 5.88 4.68 -0.94
N VAL A 94 4.70 5.29 -1.03
CA VAL A 94 3.58 4.77 -1.81
C VAL A 94 3.12 5.84 -2.79
N THR A 95 3.13 5.51 -4.08
CA THR A 95 2.86 6.45 -5.17
C THR A 95 1.79 5.89 -6.09
N ILE A 96 0.89 6.74 -6.58
CA ILE A 96 0.00 6.38 -7.69
C ILE A 96 0.85 6.17 -8.95
N VAL A 97 0.66 5.03 -9.62
CA VAL A 97 1.30 4.75 -10.91
C VAL A 97 0.68 5.69 -11.96
N PRO A 98 1.49 6.44 -12.73
CA PRO A 98 0.98 7.32 -13.78
C PRO A 98 0.04 6.61 -14.75
N ASP A 99 -1.01 7.31 -15.18
CA ASP A 99 -1.99 6.84 -16.16
C ASP A 99 -2.75 5.55 -15.78
N SER A 100 -2.66 5.11 -14.52
CA SER A 100 -3.41 3.95 -14.02
C SER A 100 -4.85 4.25 -13.63
N GLY A 101 -5.19 5.54 -13.48
CA GLY A 101 -6.52 6.02 -13.13
C GLY A 101 -7.58 5.69 -14.17
N THR A 102 -8.76 5.25 -13.73
CA THR A 102 -9.91 4.95 -14.59
C THR A 102 -11.18 5.68 -14.13
N GLY A 103 -12.20 5.71 -15.00
CA GLY A 103 -13.48 6.35 -14.68
C GLY A 103 -13.30 7.83 -14.36
N GLU A 104 -13.91 8.29 -13.27
CA GLU A 104 -13.80 9.68 -12.79
C GLU A 104 -12.46 9.96 -12.10
N LEU A 105 -11.60 8.94 -11.94
CA LEU A 105 -10.24 9.04 -11.42
C LEU A 105 -9.18 8.98 -12.53
N ALA A 106 -9.57 9.03 -13.81
CA ALA A 106 -8.64 9.15 -14.91
C ALA A 106 -7.76 10.41 -14.75
N GLY A 107 -6.44 10.27 -14.90
CA GLY A 107 -5.48 11.36 -14.68
C GLY A 107 -5.13 11.64 -13.22
N ILE A 108 -5.56 10.79 -12.28
CA ILE A 108 -5.16 10.92 -10.86
C ILE A 108 -3.65 10.70 -10.70
N SER A 109 -3.02 11.51 -9.86
CA SER A 109 -1.63 11.35 -9.42
C SER A 109 -1.52 11.70 -7.94
N GLY A 110 -0.51 11.21 -7.23
CA GLY A 110 -0.37 11.47 -5.80
C GLY A 110 0.44 10.43 -5.04
N THR A 111 0.49 10.62 -3.72
CA THR A 111 1.19 9.76 -2.77
C THR A 111 0.29 9.39 -1.61
N LEU A 112 0.46 8.18 -1.09
CA LEU A 112 -0.32 7.66 0.03
C LEU A 112 0.60 7.40 1.22
N GLU A 113 0.30 8.01 2.35
CA GLU A 113 0.90 7.65 3.63
C GLU A 113 0.05 6.58 4.32
N ILE A 114 0.71 5.65 4.99
CA ILE A 114 0.09 4.61 5.81
C ILE A 114 0.53 4.83 7.25
N HIS A 115 -0.45 4.97 8.14
CA HIS A 115 -0.23 5.08 9.57
C HIS A 115 -0.74 3.82 10.27
N ASN A 116 -0.09 3.46 11.37
CA ASN A 116 -0.50 2.36 12.22
C ASN A 116 -0.38 2.82 13.69
N GLU A 117 -1.52 3.07 14.30
CA GLU A 117 -1.63 3.44 15.71
C GLU A 117 -2.32 2.28 16.44
N GLU A 118 -1.58 1.59 17.30
CA GLU A 118 -2.10 0.50 18.15
C GLU A 118 -2.82 -0.64 17.38
N GLY A 119 -2.41 -0.90 16.13
CA GLY A 119 -3.01 -1.93 15.28
C GLY A 119 -4.18 -1.42 14.41
N GLN A 120 -4.58 -0.16 14.56
CA GLN A 120 -5.52 0.48 13.65
C GLN A 120 -4.75 1.12 12.49
N HIS A 121 -5.03 0.65 11.28
CA HIS A 121 -4.47 1.23 10.08
C HIS A 121 -5.30 2.40 9.57
N SER A 122 -4.62 3.47 9.14
CA SER A 122 -5.23 4.61 8.47
C SER A 122 -4.35 5.09 7.32
N TYR A 123 -4.93 5.91 6.44
CA TYR A 123 -4.24 6.46 5.28
C TYR A 123 -4.41 7.98 5.21
N VAL A 124 -3.44 8.62 4.55
CA VAL A 124 -3.53 9.99 4.05
C VAL A 124 -3.09 9.98 2.59
N LEU A 125 -4.01 10.27 1.68
CA LEU A 125 -3.74 10.38 0.25
C LEU A 125 -3.69 11.87 -0.13
N ASP A 126 -2.51 12.35 -0.50
CA ASP A 126 -2.36 13.64 -1.17
C ASP A 126 -2.38 13.40 -2.68
N TYR A 127 -3.33 14.02 -3.37
CA TYR A 127 -3.56 13.74 -4.78
C TYR A 127 -3.88 14.98 -5.60
N GLU A 128 -3.72 14.85 -6.91
CA GLU A 128 -4.22 15.75 -7.93
C GLU A 128 -5.06 14.97 -8.92
N LEU A 129 -6.05 15.64 -9.50
CA LEU A 129 -6.93 15.09 -10.51
C LEU A 129 -7.17 16.17 -11.56
N ALA A 130 -6.72 15.90 -12.79
CA ALA A 130 -6.80 16.82 -13.91
C ALA A 130 -8.24 17.13 -14.33
#